data_AF-A0A4E0R3Z7-F1
#
_entry.id   AF-A0A4E0R3Z7-F1
#
_cell.length_a   1.000
_cell.length_b   1.000
_cell.length_c   1.000
_cell.angle_alpha   90.00
_cell.angle_beta   90.00
_cell.angle_gamma   90.00
#
_symmetry.space_group_name_H-M   'P 1'
#
loop_
_entity.id
_entity.type
_entity.pdbx_description
1 polymer ?
#
loop_
_entity_poly.entity_id
_entity_poly.type
_entity_poly.pdbx_seq_one_letter_code
_entity_poly.pdbx_strand_id
1 'polypeptide(L)'
;MDYAIDKDTGKDIKSEEFDGGSIICPTCYKLVHHVQESKNGHKSHFAHNKGEGTADCENYHPSHPSTSHQSTFHQNDYSFQLDIVLSKATFKTPSWHIAIAFANKSTTQGRLIIKDGLMGEVPTSFSTQTKPIPVVTQNQDYQIEISDNANFEDVITVSGLVIETGNIFTHKGDHGRSLSSHLYWGEQYFLVWHKNSKVACPPEIIQRMLAPQENWECIEIQLPNKPNNLITDWVERSLERQIQAPAITLSLVTPPIYRRDEDTIQIKDTDEIVIAVTEPLGNYISGTLEIEEKHRQRPLPFAGTSPILIDLGYLRPGKTTLRLDLSNKSLVLNCIQHHDSLRLPTAVSMTDFGQQPLLRQAPIIVESTKKIMLQLQWLAGHAQAGQQATGMRLLRKVSHGDLKKSFQKMNRDSLPAAAEPYLRLLATKLKKERR
;
A
#
# COMPACT_ATOMS: atom_id res chain seq x y z
N MET A 1 -40.86 13.48 9.36
CA MET A 1 -41.81 13.43 10.49
C MET A 1 -41.04 13.39 11.79
N ASP A 2 -41.58 13.96 12.87
CA ASP A 2 -40.83 14.17 14.12
C ASP A 2 -40.95 13.01 15.12
N TYR A 3 -41.87 12.07 14.88
CA TYR A 3 -42.03 10.86 15.68
C TYR A 3 -42.33 9.64 14.80
N ALA A 4 -42.04 8.44 15.32
CA ALA A 4 -42.31 7.15 14.70
C ALA A 4 -42.71 6.13 15.79
N ILE A 5 -43.32 5.00 15.40
CA ILE A 5 -43.65 3.93 16.33
C ILE A 5 -42.47 2.95 16.37
N ASP A 6 -41.96 2.66 17.55
CA ASP A 6 -41.07 1.52 17.78
C ASP A 6 -41.81 0.23 17.46
N LYS A 7 -41.29 -0.53 16.50
CA LYS A 7 -41.94 -1.75 16.01
C LYS A 7 -42.03 -2.83 17.09
N ASP A 8 -41.08 -2.88 18.01
CA ASP A 8 -41.00 -3.91 19.04
C ASP A 8 -41.84 -3.53 20.27
N THR A 9 -41.79 -2.26 20.67
CA THR A 9 -42.50 -1.79 21.89
C THR A 9 -43.88 -1.21 21.61
N GLY A 10 -44.19 -0.86 20.36
CA GLY A 10 -45.43 -0.21 19.94
C GLY A 10 -45.59 1.22 20.45
N LYS A 11 -44.53 1.83 21.01
CA LYS A 11 -44.56 3.18 21.56
C LYS A 11 -44.13 4.22 20.54
N ASP A 12 -44.72 5.41 20.62
CA ASP A 12 -44.25 6.57 19.89
C ASP A 12 -42.89 7.03 20.44
N ILE A 13 -41.92 7.19 19.55
CA ILE A 13 -40.57 7.70 19.82
C ILE A 13 -40.37 8.98 19.00
N LYS A 14 -39.86 10.04 19.63
CA LYS A 14 -39.45 11.27 18.94
C LYS A 14 -38.07 11.10 18.31
N SER A 15 -37.82 11.79 17.20
CA SER A 15 -36.53 11.70 16.48
C SER A 15 -35.33 12.06 17.37
N GLU A 16 -35.47 13.05 18.23
CA GLU A 16 -34.42 13.49 19.16
C GLU A 16 -34.09 12.45 20.25
N GLU A 17 -35.01 11.53 20.54
CA GLU A 17 -34.90 10.52 21.60
C GLU A 17 -34.51 9.14 21.05
N PHE A 18 -34.37 8.99 19.73
CA PHE A 18 -34.11 7.70 19.10
C PHE A 18 -32.66 7.25 19.25
N ASP A 19 -32.48 6.12 19.95
CA ASP A 19 -31.18 5.51 20.24
C ASP A 19 -30.88 4.25 19.39
N GLY A 20 -31.85 3.77 18.61
CA GLY A 20 -31.70 2.66 17.67
C GLY A 20 -32.94 1.77 17.59
N GLY A 21 -32.92 0.77 16.70
CA GLY A 21 -34.00 -0.21 16.55
C GLY A 21 -34.83 -0.07 15.27
N SER A 22 -35.89 -0.89 15.16
CA SER A 22 -36.80 -0.88 14.02
C SER A 22 -37.99 0.03 14.32
N ILE A 23 -38.25 0.99 13.45
CA ILE A 23 -39.32 1.97 13.60
C ILE A 23 -40.21 1.99 12.36
N ILE A 24 -41.48 2.31 12.56
CA ILE A 24 -42.51 2.37 11.51
C ILE A 24 -43.27 3.69 11.55
N CYS A 25 -43.77 4.13 10.39
CA CYS A 25 -44.59 5.32 10.27
C CYS A 25 -45.92 5.13 11.03
N PRO A 26 -46.36 6.09 11.86
CA PRO A 26 -47.61 5.97 12.61
C PRO A 26 -48.86 5.98 11.72
N THR A 27 -48.75 6.49 10.49
CA THR A 27 -49.90 6.62 9.58
C THR A 27 -50.09 5.39 8.70
N CYS A 28 -49.01 4.89 8.09
CA CYS A 28 -49.09 3.78 7.13
C CYS A 28 -48.44 2.47 7.62
N TYR A 29 -47.85 2.48 8.82
CA TYR A 29 -47.16 1.33 9.44
C TYR A 29 -46.01 0.74 8.60
N LYS A 30 -45.47 1.52 7.66
CA LYS A 30 -44.32 1.14 6.82
C LYS A 30 -43.00 1.50 7.47
N LEU A 31 -41.92 0.82 7.06
CA LEU A 31 -40.60 1.03 7.64
C LEU A 31 -40.06 2.43 7.36
N VAL A 32 -39.48 3.02 8.39
CA VAL A 32 -38.85 4.35 8.34
C VAL A 32 -37.43 4.25 8.90
N HIS A 33 -36.58 5.21 8.56
CA HIS A 33 -35.24 5.34 9.14
C HIS A 33 -35.08 6.71 9.78
N HIS A 34 -34.17 6.78 10.75
CA HIS A 34 -33.81 8.03 11.42
C HIS A 34 -32.79 8.81 10.58
N VAL A 35 -33.11 10.06 10.28
CA VAL A 35 -32.24 11.03 9.64
C VAL A 35 -31.70 11.96 10.72
N GLN A 36 -30.39 11.87 10.97
CA GLN A 36 -29.72 12.73 11.95
C GLN A 36 -29.65 14.18 11.47
N GLU A 37 -29.51 15.10 12.43
CA GLU A 37 -29.34 16.52 12.14
C GLU A 37 -28.14 16.75 11.22
N SER A 38 -28.37 17.44 10.11
CA SER A 38 -27.32 17.75 9.14
C SER A 38 -26.58 19.04 9.53
N LYS A 39 -25.34 19.19 9.07
CA LYS A 39 -24.55 20.44 9.25
C LYS A 39 -25.23 21.70 8.71
N ASN A 40 -26.27 21.54 7.89
CA ASN A 40 -27.04 22.63 7.29
C ASN A 40 -28.24 23.06 8.16
N GLY A 41 -28.37 22.55 9.40
CA GLY A 41 -29.40 22.97 10.36
C GLY A 41 -30.76 22.32 10.17
N HIS A 42 -30.84 21.21 9.41
CA HIS A 42 -32.07 20.41 9.36
C HIS A 42 -32.17 19.55 10.61
N LYS A 43 -33.22 19.75 11.41
CA LYS A 43 -33.51 18.95 12.61
C LYS A 43 -33.60 17.45 12.29
N SER A 44 -33.27 16.62 13.29
CA SER A 44 -33.45 15.18 13.20
C SER A 44 -34.90 14.82 12.94
N HIS A 45 -35.15 13.86 12.07
CA HIS A 45 -36.50 13.44 11.70
C HIS A 45 -36.49 11.99 11.21
N PHE A 46 -37.67 11.38 11.10
CA PHE A 46 -37.83 10.10 10.44
C PHE A 46 -38.30 10.28 9.00
N ALA A 47 -37.83 9.40 8.12
CA ALA A 47 -38.19 9.34 6.71
C ALA A 47 -38.52 7.90 6.29
N HIS A 48 -39.47 7.73 5.37
CA HIS A 48 -39.78 6.43 4.80
C HIS A 48 -38.55 5.84 4.10
N ASN A 49 -38.37 4.52 4.21
CA ASN A 49 -37.39 3.84 3.40
C ASN A 49 -37.76 3.92 1.92
N LYS A 50 -36.75 3.85 1.04
CA LYS A 50 -36.96 3.90 -0.40
C LYS A 50 -37.92 2.79 -0.83
N GLY A 51 -39.03 3.17 -1.46
CA GLY A 51 -40.08 2.25 -1.93
C GLY A 51 -41.13 1.84 -0.89
N GLU A 52 -41.00 2.21 0.38
CA GLU A 52 -41.92 1.79 1.44
C GLU A 52 -43.08 2.78 1.68
N GLY A 53 -42.91 4.07 1.34
CA GLY A 53 -43.97 5.07 1.48
C GLY A 53 -44.90 5.14 0.27
N THR A 54 -46.19 5.36 0.52
CA THR A 54 -47.22 5.59 -0.52
C THR A 54 -47.62 7.07 -0.57
N ALA A 55 -48.07 7.53 -1.74
CA ALA A 55 -48.57 8.90 -1.91
C ALA A 55 -49.79 9.23 -1.03
N ASP A 56 -50.50 8.20 -0.56
CA ASP A 56 -51.66 8.34 0.33
C ASP A 56 -51.28 8.55 1.81
N CYS A 57 -50.00 8.42 2.17
CA CYS A 57 -49.54 8.65 3.53
C CYS A 57 -49.26 10.15 3.75
N GLU A 58 -49.93 10.78 4.73
CA GLU A 58 -49.76 12.20 5.04
C GLU A 58 -48.31 12.57 5.43
N ASN A 59 -47.57 11.60 5.96
CA ASN A 59 -46.15 11.74 6.34
C ASN A 59 -45.18 11.38 5.19
N TYR A 60 -45.69 11.03 4.01
CA TYR A 60 -44.87 10.75 2.84
C TYR A 60 -44.52 12.04 2.11
N HIS A 61 -43.27 12.43 2.23
CA HIS A 61 -42.69 13.46 1.38
C HIS A 61 -41.85 12.73 0.31
N PRO A 62 -42.26 12.75 -0.97
CA PRO A 62 -41.40 12.22 -2.02
C PRO A 62 -40.09 13.00 -1.94
N SER A 63 -38.97 12.29 -1.84
CA SER A 63 -37.66 12.91 -2.00
C SER A 63 -37.72 13.69 -3.30
N HIS A 64 -37.65 15.02 -3.25
CA HIS A 64 -37.49 15.80 -4.47
C HIS A 64 -36.32 15.14 -5.20
N PRO A 65 -36.47 14.80 -6.49
CA PRO A 65 -35.33 14.35 -7.27
C PRO A 65 -34.35 15.51 -7.18
N SER A 66 -33.37 15.40 -6.28
CA SER A 66 -32.19 16.23 -6.29
C SER A 66 -31.73 16.11 -7.71
N THR A 67 -31.69 17.24 -8.42
CA THR A 67 -31.29 17.32 -9.81
C THR A 67 -30.03 16.48 -9.92
N SER A 68 -30.20 15.25 -10.39
CA SER A 68 -29.12 14.30 -10.45
C SER A 68 -28.31 14.87 -11.57
N HIS A 69 -27.22 15.56 -11.22
CA HIS A 69 -26.11 15.68 -12.13
C HIS A 69 -25.89 14.27 -12.61
N GLN A 70 -26.21 14.01 -13.89
CA GLN A 70 -25.85 12.79 -14.57
C GLN A 70 -24.34 12.72 -14.45
N SER A 71 -23.86 12.08 -13.39
CA SER A 71 -22.48 11.67 -13.30
C SER A 71 -22.35 10.63 -14.40
N THR A 72 -21.78 11.05 -15.52
CA THR A 72 -21.37 10.13 -16.57
C THR A 72 -20.46 9.11 -15.94
N PHE A 73 -20.97 7.89 -15.80
CA PHE A 73 -20.24 6.76 -15.28
C PHE A 73 -19.09 6.49 -16.27
N HIS A 74 -17.87 6.81 -15.88
CA HIS A 74 -16.71 6.51 -16.69
C HIS A 74 -16.17 5.16 -16.22
N GLN A 75 -16.38 4.11 -17.03
CA GLN A 75 -15.87 2.75 -16.79
C GLN A 75 -14.36 2.73 -16.44
N ASN A 76 -13.62 3.77 -16.82
CA ASN A 76 -12.20 3.99 -16.51
C ASN A 76 -11.88 4.28 -15.02
N ASP A 77 -12.90 4.52 -14.18
CA ASP A 77 -12.73 4.89 -12.78
C ASP A 77 -12.48 3.69 -11.85
N TYR A 78 -12.75 2.48 -12.35
CA TYR A 78 -12.58 1.23 -11.60
C TYR A 78 -11.56 0.33 -12.29
N SER A 79 -10.69 -0.28 -11.50
CA SER A 79 -9.83 -1.36 -11.98
C SER A 79 -10.00 -2.59 -11.09
N PHE A 80 -10.33 -3.72 -11.70
CA PHE A 80 -10.44 -5.01 -11.04
C PHE A 80 -9.33 -5.93 -11.51
N GLN A 81 -8.81 -6.74 -10.59
CA GLN A 81 -7.78 -7.72 -10.89
C GLN A 81 -7.89 -8.88 -9.91
N LEU A 82 -7.40 -10.04 -10.33
CA LEU A 82 -7.20 -11.17 -9.43
C LEU A 82 -5.94 -10.95 -8.59
N ASP A 83 -6.08 -11.20 -7.30
CA ASP A 83 -4.99 -11.31 -6.35
C ASP A 83 -4.98 -12.74 -5.77
N ILE A 84 -3.82 -13.23 -5.40
CA ILE A 84 -3.63 -14.41 -4.55
C ILE A 84 -3.36 -13.95 -3.13
N VAL A 85 -3.96 -14.60 -2.14
CA VAL A 85 -3.78 -14.28 -0.72
C VAL A 85 -3.39 -15.54 0.04
N LEU A 86 -2.26 -15.49 0.74
CA LEU A 86 -1.81 -16.52 1.64
C LEU A 86 -2.54 -16.41 2.98
N SER A 87 -3.11 -17.51 3.41
CA SER A 87 -3.64 -17.65 4.75
C SER A 87 -2.57 -18.29 5.62
N LYS A 88 -2.09 -17.54 6.62
CA LYS A 88 -1.23 -18.06 7.68
C LYS A 88 -2.06 -18.89 8.65
N ALA A 89 -2.62 -19.98 8.18
CA ALA A 89 -3.23 -20.97 9.06
C ALA A 89 -2.12 -21.71 9.83
N THR A 90 -2.47 -22.27 10.98
CA THR A 90 -1.58 -23.03 11.89
C THR A 90 -1.00 -24.33 11.30
N PHE A 91 -1.25 -24.61 10.02
CA PHE A 91 -0.82 -25.82 9.35
C PHE A 91 0.66 -25.74 8.92
N LYS A 92 1.27 -26.91 8.72
CA LYS A 92 2.67 -27.03 8.25
C LYS A 92 2.88 -26.45 6.84
N THR A 93 1.84 -26.44 6.02
CA THR A 93 1.84 -25.87 4.66
C THR A 93 0.89 -24.68 4.60
N PRO A 94 1.33 -23.49 4.17
CA PRO A 94 0.44 -22.34 4.03
C PRO A 94 -0.66 -22.66 3.01
N SER A 95 -1.90 -22.27 3.34
CA SER A 95 -2.99 -22.27 2.38
C SER A 95 -3.04 -20.93 1.65
N TRP A 96 -3.71 -20.93 0.50
CA TRP A 96 -3.90 -19.75 -0.34
C TRP A 96 -5.35 -19.72 -0.83
N HIS A 97 -5.78 -18.60 -1.40
CA HIS A 97 -7.03 -18.47 -2.16
C HIS A 97 -6.90 -17.34 -3.17
N ILE A 98 -7.77 -17.32 -4.17
CA ILE A 98 -7.93 -16.18 -5.09
C ILE A 98 -8.89 -15.17 -4.47
N ALA A 99 -8.58 -13.90 -4.66
CA ALA A 99 -9.41 -12.78 -4.27
C ALA A 99 -9.51 -11.78 -5.42
N ILE A 100 -10.62 -11.05 -5.50
CA ILE A 100 -10.74 -9.90 -6.40
C ILE A 100 -10.29 -8.67 -5.63
N ALA A 101 -9.21 -8.06 -6.09
CA ALA A 101 -8.80 -6.74 -5.65
C ALA A 101 -9.42 -5.70 -6.57
N PHE A 102 -9.82 -4.58 -5.98
CA PHE A 102 -10.35 -3.45 -6.73
C PHE A 102 -9.72 -2.15 -6.27
N ALA A 103 -9.48 -1.25 -7.20
CA ALA A 103 -9.10 0.12 -6.92
C ALA A 103 -10.15 1.07 -7.51
N ASN A 104 -10.72 1.92 -6.65
CA ASN A 104 -11.60 2.99 -7.07
C ASN A 104 -10.79 4.29 -7.13
N LYS A 105 -10.68 4.89 -8.31
CA LYS A 105 -10.00 6.18 -8.50
C LYS A 105 -10.90 7.36 -8.15
N SER A 106 -12.21 7.15 -8.08
CA SER A 106 -13.19 8.16 -7.74
C SER A 106 -13.49 8.19 -6.24
N THR A 107 -14.01 9.32 -5.75
CA THR A 107 -14.53 9.46 -4.39
C THR A 107 -15.96 8.93 -4.24
N THR A 108 -16.51 8.33 -5.30
CA THR A 108 -17.88 7.80 -5.28
C THR A 108 -17.98 6.59 -4.36
N GLN A 109 -19.10 6.51 -3.66
CA GLN A 109 -19.49 5.35 -2.87
C GLN A 109 -20.57 4.60 -3.62
N GLY A 110 -20.56 3.27 -3.49
CA GLY A 110 -21.59 2.41 -4.03
C GLY A 110 -21.45 1.00 -3.49
N ARG A 111 -22.17 0.07 -4.12
CA ARG A 111 -22.20 -1.35 -3.78
C ARG A 111 -21.66 -2.17 -4.96
N LEU A 112 -20.87 -3.18 -4.63
CA LEU A 112 -20.48 -4.24 -5.56
C LEU A 112 -21.15 -5.53 -5.10
N ILE A 113 -21.51 -6.37 -6.06
CA ILE A 113 -21.99 -7.73 -5.82
C ILE A 113 -21.12 -8.65 -6.67
N ILE A 114 -20.34 -9.50 -6.00
CA ILE A 114 -19.52 -10.53 -6.67
C ILE A 114 -20.30 -11.83 -6.61
N LYS A 115 -20.71 -12.36 -7.76
CA LYS A 115 -21.56 -13.56 -7.84
C LYS A 115 -20.85 -14.83 -7.37
N ASP A 116 -19.57 -14.93 -7.66
CA ASP A 116 -18.73 -16.10 -7.40
C ASP A 116 -17.82 -15.94 -6.17
N GLY A 117 -18.32 -15.23 -5.16
CA GLY A 117 -17.61 -15.11 -3.88
C GLY A 117 -17.43 -16.48 -3.22
N LEU A 118 -16.41 -16.61 -2.37
CA LEU A 118 -16.07 -17.90 -1.75
C LEU A 118 -17.24 -18.50 -0.92
N MET A 119 -18.16 -17.64 -0.44
CA MET A 119 -19.35 -18.01 0.33
C MET A 119 -20.65 -17.77 -0.47
N GLY A 120 -20.58 -17.77 -1.81
CA GLY A 120 -21.67 -17.41 -2.71
C GLY A 120 -21.63 -15.93 -3.08
N GLU A 121 -22.81 -15.32 -3.29
CA GLU A 121 -22.90 -13.91 -3.64
C GLU A 121 -22.41 -13.02 -2.48
N VAL A 122 -21.37 -12.21 -2.73
CA VAL A 122 -20.78 -11.32 -1.71
C VAL A 122 -21.12 -9.87 -2.02
N PRO A 123 -22.10 -9.28 -1.30
CA PRO A 123 -22.33 -7.84 -1.36
C PRO A 123 -21.24 -7.12 -0.57
N THR A 124 -20.62 -6.12 -1.18
CA THR A 124 -19.68 -5.23 -0.51
C THR A 124 -20.00 -3.78 -0.84
N SER A 125 -19.60 -2.86 0.03
CA SER A 125 -19.59 -1.43 -0.31
C SER A 125 -18.19 -1.05 -0.75
N PHE A 126 -18.09 -0.23 -1.79
CA PHE A 126 -16.82 0.36 -2.16
C PHE A 126 -16.66 1.74 -1.56
N SER A 127 -15.61 1.89 -0.75
CA SER A 127 -15.08 3.16 -0.29
C SER A 127 -13.58 3.21 -0.62
N THR A 128 -12.90 4.32 -0.32
CA THR A 128 -11.51 4.61 -0.72
C THR A 128 -10.48 3.55 -0.30
N GLN A 129 -10.82 2.57 0.54
CA GLN A 129 -9.94 1.44 0.87
C GLN A 129 -10.74 0.16 1.01
N THR A 130 -10.44 -0.81 0.17
CA THR A 130 -11.08 -2.12 0.22
C THR A 130 -10.08 -3.24 0.25
N LYS A 131 -10.38 -4.19 1.13
CA LYS A 131 -9.66 -5.45 1.22
C LYS A 131 -10.00 -6.30 0.00
N PRO A 132 -9.05 -7.07 -0.54
CA PRO A 132 -9.36 -8.08 -1.55
C PRO A 132 -10.49 -9.00 -1.06
N ILE A 133 -11.42 -9.33 -1.95
CA ILE A 133 -12.61 -10.12 -1.62
C ILE A 133 -12.39 -11.56 -2.08
N PRO A 134 -12.37 -12.55 -1.18
CA PRO A 134 -12.14 -13.94 -1.55
C PRO A 134 -13.23 -14.46 -2.51
N VAL A 135 -12.79 -15.16 -3.56
CA VAL A 135 -13.66 -15.77 -4.58
C VAL A 135 -13.37 -17.24 -4.74
N VAL A 136 -14.30 -17.99 -5.35
CA VAL A 136 -14.07 -19.38 -5.72
C VAL A 136 -12.98 -19.46 -6.79
N THR A 137 -12.03 -20.38 -6.65
CA THR A 137 -10.96 -20.58 -7.63
C THR A 137 -11.52 -21.28 -8.87
N GLN A 138 -11.63 -20.56 -9.99
CA GLN A 138 -12.26 -21.10 -11.21
C GLN A 138 -11.62 -20.56 -12.49
N ASN A 139 -11.95 -21.20 -13.62
CA ASN A 139 -11.50 -20.80 -14.95
C ASN A 139 -12.51 -19.96 -15.74
N GLN A 140 -13.72 -19.79 -15.20
CA GLN A 140 -14.75 -18.93 -15.78
C GLN A 140 -14.54 -17.48 -15.34
N ASP A 141 -14.94 -16.55 -16.20
CA ASP A 141 -14.90 -15.12 -15.87
C ASP A 141 -15.81 -14.82 -14.68
N TYR A 142 -15.28 -14.06 -13.73
CA TYR A 142 -16.00 -13.60 -12.57
C TYR A 142 -16.93 -12.45 -12.96
N GLN A 143 -18.17 -12.50 -12.47
CA GLN A 143 -19.15 -11.43 -12.69
C GLN A 143 -19.26 -10.51 -11.46
N ILE A 144 -19.11 -9.22 -11.70
CA ILE A 144 -19.20 -8.16 -10.68
C ILE A 144 -20.28 -7.18 -11.10
N GLU A 145 -21.38 -7.16 -10.36
CA GLU A 145 -22.41 -6.14 -10.53
C GLU A 145 -22.05 -4.92 -9.69
N ILE A 146 -22.10 -3.74 -10.30
CA ILE A 146 -21.79 -2.46 -9.65
C ILE A 146 -23.07 -1.65 -9.62
N SER A 147 -23.47 -1.25 -8.42
CA SER A 147 -24.56 -0.30 -8.21
C SER A 147 -24.05 0.94 -7.51
N ASP A 148 -24.20 2.10 -8.14
CA ASP A 148 -23.98 3.38 -7.47
C ASP A 148 -25.27 3.86 -6.75
N ASN A 149 -25.13 4.90 -5.94
CA ASN A 149 -26.29 5.49 -5.24
C ASN A 149 -27.37 6.04 -6.20
N ALA A 150 -27.08 6.16 -7.50
CA ALA A 150 -28.00 6.65 -8.52
C ALA A 150 -28.85 5.54 -9.19
N ASN A 151 -28.72 4.28 -8.76
CA ASN A 151 -29.35 3.08 -9.35
C ASN A 151 -28.82 2.71 -10.74
N PHE A 152 -27.58 3.07 -11.07
CA PHE A 152 -26.97 2.52 -12.27
C PHE A 152 -26.43 1.12 -11.97
N GLU A 153 -26.87 0.11 -12.72
CA GLU A 153 -26.37 -1.26 -12.62
C GLU A 153 -25.48 -1.55 -13.84
N ASP A 154 -24.19 -1.72 -13.61
CA ASP A 154 -23.23 -2.19 -14.61
C ASP A 154 -22.73 -3.59 -14.24
N VAL A 155 -22.37 -4.39 -15.24
CA VAL A 155 -21.79 -5.73 -15.04
C VAL A 155 -20.39 -5.74 -15.63
N ILE A 156 -19.40 -5.88 -14.75
CA ILE A 156 -17.99 -5.99 -15.12
C ILE A 156 -17.54 -7.44 -15.00
N THR A 157 -16.82 -7.91 -16.01
CA THR A 157 -16.22 -9.24 -16.03
C THR A 157 -14.73 -9.17 -15.71
N VAL A 158 -14.25 -10.05 -14.85
CA VAL A 158 -12.81 -10.25 -14.59
C VAL A 158 -12.43 -11.64 -15.03
N SER A 159 -11.41 -11.76 -15.88
CA SER A 159 -11.02 -13.06 -16.41
C SER A 159 -10.67 -14.06 -15.31
N GLY A 160 -11.16 -15.29 -15.47
CA GLY A 160 -10.81 -16.41 -14.61
C GLY A 160 -9.35 -16.86 -14.75
N LEU A 161 -9.00 -17.95 -14.06
CA LEU A 161 -7.68 -18.59 -14.23
C LEU A 161 -7.61 -19.38 -15.54
N VAL A 162 -6.50 -19.27 -16.25
CA VAL A 162 -6.24 -20.06 -17.47
C VAL A 162 -5.92 -21.50 -17.08
N ILE A 163 -6.52 -22.46 -17.77
CA ILE A 163 -6.28 -23.90 -17.52
C ILE A 163 -5.00 -24.34 -18.22
N GLU A 164 -4.79 -23.93 -19.46
CA GLU A 164 -3.77 -24.47 -20.35
C GLU A 164 -2.34 -24.17 -19.88
N THR A 165 -2.16 -23.02 -19.23
CA THR A 165 -0.86 -22.49 -18.81
C THR A 165 -0.84 -22.13 -17.33
N GLY A 166 0.35 -21.82 -16.81
CA GLY A 166 0.49 -21.34 -15.44
C GLY A 166 0.07 -19.88 -15.29
N ASN A 167 -0.77 -19.60 -14.29
CA ASN A 167 -1.19 -18.25 -13.89
C ASN A 167 -0.16 -17.69 -12.90
N ILE A 168 0.40 -16.52 -13.20
CA ILE A 168 1.48 -15.92 -12.40
C ILE A 168 0.95 -14.73 -11.60
N PHE A 169 1.34 -14.66 -10.33
CA PHE A 169 1.08 -13.52 -9.46
C PHE A 169 2.39 -13.02 -8.86
N THR A 170 2.55 -11.70 -8.73
CA THR A 170 3.71 -11.10 -8.06
C THR A 170 3.78 -11.52 -6.59
N HIS A 171 4.94 -11.76 -6.00
CA HIS A 171 5.00 -12.03 -4.56
C HIS A 171 5.22 -10.76 -3.72
N LYS A 172 4.29 -10.42 -2.83
CA LYS A 172 4.41 -9.28 -1.88
C LYS A 172 4.02 -9.70 -0.46
N GLY A 173 4.86 -10.51 0.17
CA GLY A 173 4.64 -10.97 1.54
C GLY A 173 3.60 -12.08 1.58
N ASP A 174 2.37 -11.77 2.00
CA ASP A 174 1.25 -12.73 2.08
C ASP A 174 0.20 -12.54 1.00
N HIS A 175 0.48 -11.73 -0.03
CA HIS A 175 -0.42 -11.52 -1.15
C HIS A 175 0.35 -11.32 -2.45
N GLY A 176 -0.36 -11.40 -3.56
CA GLY A 176 0.19 -11.20 -4.89
C GLY A 176 -0.83 -10.79 -5.91
N ARG A 177 -0.44 -9.95 -6.87
CA ARG A 177 -1.33 -9.46 -7.94
C ARG A 177 -1.11 -10.27 -9.20
N SER A 178 -2.17 -10.59 -9.93
CA SER A 178 -2.08 -11.25 -11.23
C SER A 178 -1.19 -10.45 -12.18
N LEU A 179 -0.32 -11.16 -12.89
CA LEU A 179 0.69 -10.59 -13.77
C LEU A 179 0.42 -10.98 -15.23
N SER A 180 0.01 -9.99 -16.03
CA SER A 180 -0.17 -10.15 -17.47
C SER A 180 1.10 -9.92 -18.29
N SER A 181 2.12 -9.30 -17.69
CA SER A 181 3.38 -8.95 -18.34
C SER A 181 4.48 -10.00 -18.12
N HIS A 182 5.71 -9.65 -18.50
CA HIS A 182 6.92 -10.43 -18.26
C HIS A 182 7.26 -10.59 -16.77
N LEU A 183 8.08 -11.61 -16.50
CA LEU A 183 8.72 -11.86 -15.21
C LEU A 183 10.09 -11.17 -15.17
N TYR A 184 10.71 -11.15 -13.99
CA TYR A 184 12.01 -10.55 -13.75
C TYR A 184 12.92 -11.53 -13.01
N TRP A 185 14.20 -11.59 -13.41
CA TRP A 185 15.19 -12.38 -12.68
C TRP A 185 15.36 -11.90 -11.23
N GLY A 186 15.58 -12.84 -10.32
CA GLY A 186 15.75 -12.59 -8.88
C GLY A 186 14.45 -12.32 -8.10
N GLU A 187 13.32 -12.15 -8.79
CA GLU A 187 12.03 -11.88 -8.15
C GLU A 187 11.30 -13.17 -7.73
N GLN A 188 10.35 -12.98 -6.82
CA GLN A 188 9.48 -14.03 -6.30
C GLN A 188 8.08 -13.94 -6.91
N TYR A 189 7.47 -15.09 -7.15
CA TYR A 189 6.14 -15.21 -7.74
C TYR A 189 5.35 -16.33 -7.08
N PHE A 190 4.03 -16.20 -7.12
CA PHE A 190 3.15 -17.35 -6.99
C PHE A 190 2.77 -17.83 -8.38
N LEU A 191 2.82 -19.14 -8.57
CA LEU A 191 2.40 -19.80 -9.78
C LEU A 191 1.24 -20.71 -9.43
N VAL A 192 0.11 -20.56 -10.14
CA VAL A 192 -1.12 -21.34 -9.95
C VAL A 192 -1.45 -22.03 -11.27
N TRP A 193 -1.64 -23.35 -11.24
CA TRP A 193 -1.98 -24.12 -12.44
C TRP A 193 -3.01 -25.18 -12.13
N HIS A 194 -3.75 -25.59 -13.15
CA HIS A 194 -4.72 -26.66 -13.04
C HIS A 194 -4.00 -28.01 -13.02
N LYS A 195 -4.49 -29.01 -12.27
CA LYS A 195 -3.86 -30.34 -12.14
C LYS A 195 -3.66 -31.09 -13.46
N ASN A 196 -4.48 -30.77 -14.47
CA ASN A 196 -4.36 -31.37 -15.80
C ASN A 196 -3.27 -30.71 -16.66
N SER A 197 -2.70 -29.60 -16.21
CA SER A 197 -1.72 -28.82 -16.93
C SER A 197 -0.33 -29.34 -16.63
N LYS A 198 0.52 -29.41 -17.66
CA LYS A 198 1.88 -29.94 -17.55
C LYS A 198 2.87 -28.85 -17.15
N VAL A 199 2.63 -28.19 -16.03
CA VAL A 199 3.53 -27.15 -15.50
C VAL A 199 4.55 -27.82 -14.56
N ALA A 200 5.64 -28.31 -15.14
CA ALA A 200 6.75 -28.88 -14.38
C ALA A 200 7.82 -27.81 -14.12
N CYS A 201 7.94 -27.35 -12.88
CA CYS A 201 8.92 -26.33 -12.49
C CYS A 201 10.36 -26.91 -12.53
N PRO A 202 11.33 -26.25 -13.21
CA PRO A 202 12.73 -26.67 -13.21
C PRO A 202 13.32 -26.74 -11.79
N PRO A 203 14.15 -27.75 -11.49
CA PRO A 203 14.73 -27.94 -10.15
C PRO A 203 15.70 -26.82 -9.73
N GLU A 204 16.20 -26.02 -10.67
CA GLU A 204 17.06 -24.87 -10.41
C GLU A 204 16.30 -23.69 -9.78
N ILE A 205 14.96 -23.69 -9.86
CA ILE A 205 14.12 -22.66 -9.25
C ILE A 205 13.89 -23.02 -7.79
N ILE A 206 14.19 -22.08 -6.89
CA ILE A 206 13.86 -22.24 -5.47
C ILE A 206 12.34 -22.21 -5.38
N GLN A 207 11.76 -23.26 -4.79
CA GLN A 207 10.33 -23.45 -4.80
C GLN A 207 9.79 -23.93 -3.45
N ARG A 208 8.57 -23.51 -3.12
CA ARG A 208 7.81 -23.91 -1.94
C ARG A 208 6.38 -24.23 -2.33
N MET A 209 6.02 -25.51 -2.29
CA MET A 209 4.66 -25.95 -2.58
C MET A 209 3.70 -25.47 -1.50
N LEU A 210 2.55 -24.93 -1.91
CA LEU A 210 1.47 -24.51 -1.02
C LEU A 210 0.37 -25.59 -0.97
N ALA A 211 -0.58 -25.46 -0.05
CA ALA A 211 -1.69 -26.42 0.03
C ALA A 211 -2.52 -26.38 -1.27
N PRO A 212 -2.82 -27.52 -1.92
CA PRO A 212 -3.66 -27.51 -3.13
C PRO A 212 -5.10 -27.08 -2.81
N GLN A 213 -5.79 -26.49 -3.78
CA GLN A 213 -7.21 -26.14 -3.68
C GLN A 213 -7.98 -26.81 -4.82
N GLU A 214 -8.83 -27.80 -4.48
CA GLU A 214 -9.63 -28.55 -5.46
C GLU A 214 -8.77 -29.13 -6.61
N ASN A 215 -8.95 -28.61 -7.82
CA ASN A 215 -8.22 -29.00 -9.04
C ASN A 215 -7.06 -28.06 -9.37
N TRP A 216 -6.69 -27.16 -8.47
CA TRP A 216 -5.61 -26.20 -8.64
C TRP A 216 -4.46 -26.48 -7.70
N GLU A 217 -3.25 -26.35 -8.23
CA GLU A 217 -1.99 -26.41 -7.51
C GLU A 217 -1.39 -25.01 -7.44
N CYS A 218 -0.66 -24.73 -6.36
CA CYS A 218 0.06 -23.47 -6.23
C CYS A 218 1.43 -23.69 -5.61
N ILE A 219 2.40 -22.97 -6.16
CA ILE A 219 3.77 -22.97 -5.71
C ILE A 219 4.29 -21.55 -5.67
N GLU A 220 5.03 -21.25 -4.61
CA GLU A 220 5.83 -20.04 -4.56
C GLU A 220 7.19 -20.36 -5.16
N ILE A 221 7.61 -19.53 -6.11
CA ILE A 221 8.90 -19.67 -6.81
C ILE A 221 9.74 -18.42 -6.63
N GLN A 222 11.05 -18.60 -6.59
CA GLN A 222 12.02 -17.52 -6.72
C GLN A 222 12.91 -17.80 -7.91
N LEU A 223 12.85 -16.90 -8.91
CA LEU A 223 13.74 -16.98 -10.06
C LEU A 223 15.18 -16.68 -9.59
N PRO A 224 16.20 -17.34 -10.16
CA PRO A 224 17.58 -17.05 -9.81
C PRO A 224 17.95 -15.62 -10.21
N ASN A 225 18.93 -15.04 -9.51
CA ASN A 225 19.41 -13.68 -9.82
C ASN A 225 20.15 -13.60 -11.16
N LYS A 226 20.65 -14.72 -11.68
CA LYS A 226 21.39 -14.79 -12.93
C LYS A 226 20.52 -15.41 -14.03
N PRO A 227 20.57 -14.88 -15.26
CA PRO A 227 19.90 -15.49 -16.40
C PRO A 227 20.27 -16.95 -16.59
N ASN A 228 19.27 -17.78 -16.93
CA ASN A 228 19.43 -19.20 -17.21
C ASN A 228 18.55 -19.57 -18.41
N ASN A 229 19.15 -20.13 -19.46
CA ASN A 229 18.45 -20.47 -20.70
C ASN A 229 17.37 -21.54 -20.46
N LEU A 230 17.61 -22.55 -19.62
CA LEU A 230 16.62 -23.60 -19.32
C LEU A 230 15.36 -23.02 -18.68
N ILE A 231 15.53 -22.06 -17.75
CA ILE A 231 14.42 -21.39 -17.09
C ILE A 231 13.70 -20.45 -18.08
N THR A 232 14.45 -19.78 -18.96
CA THR A 232 13.88 -18.92 -20.00
C THR A 232 12.98 -19.73 -20.94
N ASP A 233 13.49 -20.84 -21.47
CA ASP A 233 12.74 -21.74 -22.36
C ASP A 233 11.53 -22.36 -21.65
N TRP A 234 11.61 -22.59 -20.34
CA TRP A 234 10.49 -23.07 -19.54
C TRP A 234 9.43 -21.99 -19.35
N VAL A 235 9.80 -20.76 -18.98
CA VAL A 235 8.82 -19.66 -18.82
C VAL A 235 8.12 -19.35 -20.14
N GLU A 236 8.84 -19.34 -21.26
CA GLU A 236 8.25 -19.11 -22.57
C GLU A 236 7.27 -20.22 -22.97
N ARG A 237 7.63 -21.50 -22.77
CA ARG A 237 6.78 -22.63 -23.18
C ARG A 237 5.64 -22.97 -22.22
N SER A 238 5.89 -22.90 -20.92
CA SER A 238 4.93 -23.35 -19.90
C SER A 238 4.06 -22.21 -19.35
N LEU A 239 4.56 -20.97 -19.41
CA LEU A 239 3.85 -19.81 -18.88
C LEU A 239 3.45 -18.81 -19.97
N GLU A 240 3.92 -18.98 -21.21
CA GLU A 240 3.68 -18.04 -22.33
C GLU A 240 4.05 -16.60 -21.95
N ARG A 241 5.21 -16.44 -21.31
CA ARG A 241 5.75 -15.16 -20.87
C ARG A 241 7.22 -15.04 -21.23
N GLN A 242 7.73 -13.82 -21.13
CA GLN A 242 9.16 -13.52 -21.21
C GLN A 242 9.72 -13.25 -19.81
N ILE A 243 11.02 -13.45 -19.63
CA ILE A 243 11.75 -13.02 -18.43
C ILE A 243 12.69 -11.88 -18.82
N GLN A 244 12.66 -10.79 -18.08
CA GLN A 244 13.52 -9.63 -18.28
C GLN A 244 14.53 -9.50 -17.13
N ALA A 245 15.58 -8.72 -17.39
CA ALA A 245 16.42 -8.24 -16.32
C ALA A 245 15.58 -7.36 -15.36
N PRO A 246 15.75 -7.50 -14.05
CA PRO A 246 15.02 -6.69 -13.07
C PRO A 246 15.26 -5.21 -13.33
N ALA A 247 14.19 -4.43 -13.28
CA ALA A 247 14.30 -3.01 -13.63
C ALA A 247 15.10 -2.26 -12.55
N ILE A 248 16.23 -1.66 -12.94
CA ILE A 248 17.00 -0.76 -12.08
C ILE A 248 16.05 0.32 -11.55
N THR A 249 16.15 0.63 -10.26
CA THR A 249 15.32 1.63 -9.59
C THR A 249 16.22 2.72 -9.02
N LEU A 250 15.72 3.95 -9.06
CA LEU A 250 16.36 5.10 -8.44
C LEU A 250 15.48 5.56 -7.29
N SER A 251 16.06 5.71 -6.10
CA SER A 251 15.32 6.12 -4.90
C SER A 251 16.10 7.14 -4.09
N LEU A 252 15.37 8.05 -3.43
CA LEU A 252 15.98 9.02 -2.52
C LEU A 252 16.19 8.39 -1.14
N VAL A 253 17.42 8.46 -0.62
CA VAL A 253 17.79 7.94 0.71
C VAL A 253 17.80 9.07 1.75
N THR A 254 18.36 10.22 1.38
CA THR A 254 18.37 11.44 2.20
C THR A 254 18.36 12.66 1.27
N PRO A 255 17.69 13.77 1.62
CA PRO A 255 16.97 14.03 2.86
C PRO A 255 15.61 13.31 2.96
N PRO A 256 14.91 13.39 4.11
CA PRO A 256 13.50 13.00 4.20
C PRO A 256 12.66 13.74 3.15
N ILE A 257 11.69 13.02 2.59
CA ILE A 257 10.75 13.57 1.61
C ILE A 257 9.84 14.57 2.32
N TYR A 258 9.79 15.82 1.83
CA TYR A 258 8.89 16.84 2.35
C TYR A 258 7.47 16.66 1.79
N ARG A 259 7.38 16.43 0.48
CA ARG A 259 6.14 16.16 -0.25
C ARG A 259 6.45 15.31 -1.48
N ARG A 260 5.51 14.46 -1.89
CA ARG A 260 5.59 13.68 -3.14
C ARG A 260 4.36 14.02 -3.98
N ASP A 261 4.60 14.62 -5.13
CA ASP A 261 3.63 14.75 -6.23
C ASP A 261 3.95 13.65 -7.26
N GLU A 262 3.00 13.27 -8.12
CA GLU A 262 3.03 12.06 -9.00
C GLU A 262 4.44 11.61 -9.42
N ASP A 263 5.19 12.49 -10.10
CA ASP A 263 6.56 12.22 -10.58
C ASP A 263 7.64 13.07 -9.89
N THR A 264 7.28 13.91 -8.92
CA THR A 264 8.20 14.90 -8.32
C THR A 264 8.30 14.73 -6.81
N ILE A 265 9.51 14.54 -6.32
CA ILE A 265 9.81 14.54 -4.89
C ILE A 265 10.27 15.93 -4.48
N GLN A 266 9.51 16.58 -3.60
CA GLN A 266 9.91 17.83 -2.97
C GLN A 266 10.79 17.54 -1.76
N ILE A 267 11.93 18.20 -1.70
CA ILE A 267 12.89 18.12 -0.60
C ILE A 267 13.25 19.53 -0.13
N LYS A 268 13.59 19.65 1.15
CA LYS A 268 14.16 20.90 1.66
C LYS A 268 15.58 21.05 1.17
N ASP A 269 16.00 22.30 1.00
CA ASP A 269 17.41 22.64 0.78
C ASP A 269 18.30 22.00 1.86
N THR A 270 19.31 21.24 1.43
CA THR A 270 20.21 20.45 2.28
C THR A 270 21.54 20.25 1.58
N ASP A 271 22.61 20.13 2.37
CA ASP A 271 23.97 19.91 1.86
C ASP A 271 24.25 18.45 1.49
N GLU A 272 23.36 17.55 1.89
CA GLU A 272 23.52 16.10 1.69
C GLU A 272 22.30 15.51 1.00
N ILE A 273 22.48 15.14 -0.26
CA ILE A 273 21.50 14.42 -1.07
C ILE A 273 22.12 13.10 -1.50
N VAL A 274 21.64 12.01 -0.91
CA VAL A 274 22.06 10.66 -1.25
C VAL A 274 20.90 9.94 -1.90
N ILE A 275 21.17 9.38 -3.07
CA ILE A 275 20.26 8.50 -3.77
C ILE A 275 20.80 7.06 -3.72
N ALA A 276 19.91 6.09 -3.89
CA ALA A 276 20.26 4.70 -4.10
C ALA A 276 19.85 4.28 -5.51
N VAL A 277 20.79 3.67 -6.22
CA VAL A 277 20.54 2.89 -7.44
C VAL A 277 20.42 1.44 -7.02
N THR A 278 19.25 0.85 -7.24
CA THR A 278 18.88 -0.46 -6.72
C THR A 278 18.44 -1.42 -7.82
N GLU A 279 19.11 -2.57 -7.85
CA GLU A 279 18.69 -3.84 -8.46
C GLU A 279 18.47 -4.89 -7.37
N PRO A 280 18.03 -6.13 -7.69
CA PRO A 280 18.11 -7.24 -6.78
C PRO A 280 19.47 -7.31 -6.07
N LEU A 281 19.40 -7.54 -4.76
CA LEU A 281 20.53 -7.40 -3.86
C LEU A 281 21.71 -8.27 -4.30
N GLY A 282 22.91 -7.69 -4.30
CA GLY A 282 24.14 -8.41 -4.63
C GLY A 282 24.53 -8.39 -6.11
N ASN A 283 23.69 -7.84 -7.01
CA ASN A 283 24.06 -7.66 -8.40
C ASN A 283 25.12 -6.56 -8.56
N TYR A 284 26.04 -6.74 -9.50
CA TYR A 284 26.98 -5.69 -9.91
C TYR A 284 26.31 -4.81 -10.97
N ILE A 285 26.24 -3.51 -10.69
CA ILE A 285 25.65 -2.50 -11.58
C ILE A 285 26.75 -1.50 -11.95
N SER A 286 26.81 -1.10 -13.22
CA SER A 286 27.65 0.00 -13.68
C SER A 286 26.94 0.80 -14.76
N GLY A 287 26.90 2.13 -14.62
CA GLY A 287 26.24 3.01 -15.55
C GLY A 287 26.56 4.48 -15.28
N THR A 288 25.73 5.35 -15.84
CA THR A 288 25.86 6.80 -15.75
C THR A 288 24.56 7.39 -15.22
N LEU A 289 24.67 8.17 -14.15
CA LEU A 289 23.59 9.01 -13.67
C LEU A 289 23.68 10.37 -14.36
N GLU A 290 22.72 10.68 -15.22
CA GLU A 290 22.59 12.00 -15.82
C GLU A 290 21.84 12.93 -14.86
N ILE A 291 22.49 14.03 -14.46
CA ILE A 291 21.94 15.03 -13.56
C ILE A 291 21.65 16.29 -14.39
N GLU A 292 20.37 16.64 -14.54
CA GLU A 292 19.91 17.80 -15.30
C GLU A 292 19.42 18.91 -14.35
N GLU A 293 20.10 20.06 -14.35
CA GLU A 293 19.79 21.25 -13.54
C GLU A 293 19.78 22.52 -14.40
N LYS A 294 18.64 23.23 -14.50
CA LYS A 294 18.55 24.53 -15.20
C LYS A 294 19.23 24.50 -16.59
N HIS A 295 18.96 23.46 -17.38
CA HIS A 295 19.54 23.20 -18.70
C HIS A 295 21.03 22.80 -18.74
N ARG A 296 21.66 22.53 -17.60
CA ARG A 296 22.99 21.93 -17.53
C ARG A 296 22.84 20.44 -17.28
N GLN A 297 23.50 19.61 -18.08
CA GLN A 297 23.59 18.18 -17.86
C GLN A 297 24.98 17.83 -17.32
N ARG A 298 25.02 17.03 -16.27
CA ARG A 298 26.24 16.49 -15.65
C ARG A 298 26.12 14.98 -15.55
N PRO A 299 26.86 14.20 -16.37
CA PRO A 299 26.94 12.76 -16.20
C PRO A 299 27.80 12.44 -14.97
N LEU A 300 27.36 11.46 -14.19
CA LEU A 300 28.07 10.94 -13.02
C LEU A 300 28.18 9.42 -13.14
N PRO A 301 29.34 8.88 -13.53
CA PRO A 301 29.52 7.44 -13.65
C PRO A 301 29.49 6.78 -12.27
N PHE A 302 28.93 5.58 -12.20
CA PHE A 302 28.91 4.76 -10.99
C PHE A 302 29.15 3.29 -11.33
N ALA A 303 29.74 2.56 -10.41
CA ALA A 303 29.89 1.11 -10.51
C ALA A 303 30.01 0.50 -9.10
N GLY A 304 29.34 -0.63 -8.87
CA GLY A 304 29.36 -1.28 -7.57
C GLY A 304 28.29 -2.36 -7.41
N THR A 305 28.18 -2.90 -6.20
CA THR A 305 27.17 -3.91 -5.87
C THR A 305 25.91 -3.23 -5.35
N SER A 306 24.74 -3.63 -5.87
CA SER A 306 23.43 -3.15 -5.41
C SER A 306 23.22 -3.41 -3.91
N PRO A 307 22.76 -2.42 -3.12
CA PRO A 307 22.41 -1.05 -3.52
C PRO A 307 23.65 -0.14 -3.65
N ILE A 308 23.72 0.67 -4.71
CA ILE A 308 24.78 1.69 -4.87
C ILE A 308 24.27 3.01 -4.30
N LEU A 309 24.97 3.54 -3.30
CA LEU A 309 24.69 4.87 -2.74
C LEU A 309 25.52 5.91 -3.48
N ILE A 310 24.86 6.90 -4.05
CA ILE A 310 25.50 8.01 -4.77
C ILE A 310 25.20 9.29 -3.99
N ASP A 311 26.27 9.92 -3.50
CA ASP A 311 26.22 11.23 -2.88
C ASP A 311 26.28 12.31 -3.97
N LEU A 312 25.18 13.05 -4.12
CA LEU A 312 25.07 14.16 -5.05
C LEU A 312 25.60 15.47 -4.46
N GLY A 313 25.83 15.49 -3.13
CA GLY A 313 26.12 16.69 -2.36
C GLY A 313 24.94 17.67 -2.33
N TYR A 314 25.26 18.95 -2.36
CA TYR A 314 24.31 20.05 -2.42
C TYR A 314 23.69 20.19 -3.82
N LEU A 315 22.36 20.19 -3.90
CA LEU A 315 21.62 20.57 -5.12
C LEU A 315 21.00 21.96 -4.93
N ARG A 316 21.13 22.82 -5.93
CA ARG A 316 20.60 24.19 -5.86
C ARG A 316 19.07 24.18 -5.79
N PRO A 317 18.44 25.16 -5.11
CA PRO A 317 17.00 25.35 -5.18
C PRO A 317 16.48 25.40 -6.61
N GLY A 318 15.41 24.64 -6.85
CA GLY A 318 14.78 24.40 -8.15
C GLY A 318 14.58 22.92 -8.47
N LYS A 319 14.22 22.66 -9.72
CA LYS A 319 14.00 21.32 -10.27
C LYS A 319 15.32 20.72 -10.76
N THR A 320 15.68 19.56 -10.22
CA THR A 320 16.77 18.69 -10.67
C THR A 320 16.18 17.38 -11.16
N THR A 321 16.50 16.96 -12.38
CA THR A 321 16.05 15.67 -12.93
C THR A 321 17.23 14.71 -12.95
N LEU A 322 17.06 13.54 -12.36
CA LEU A 322 18.04 12.46 -12.34
C LEU A 322 17.57 11.37 -13.31
N ARG A 323 18.39 11.00 -14.29
CA ARG A 323 18.09 9.92 -15.24
C ARG A 323 19.19 8.87 -15.20
N LEU A 324 18.82 7.59 -15.29
CA LEU A 324 19.78 6.50 -15.45
C LEU A 324 19.92 6.20 -16.94
N ASP A 325 21.14 6.05 -17.45
CA ASP A 325 21.36 5.61 -18.84
C ASP A 325 20.91 4.16 -19.10
N LEU A 326 20.95 3.31 -18.07
CA LEU A 326 20.56 1.90 -18.15
C LEU A 326 19.04 1.66 -18.15
N SER A 327 18.22 2.70 -17.91
CA SER A 327 16.77 2.54 -17.85
C SER A 327 16.05 3.85 -18.19
N ASN A 328 14.88 3.79 -18.81
CA ASN A 328 14.05 4.99 -19.02
C ASN A 328 13.47 5.59 -17.72
N LYS A 329 13.93 5.18 -16.54
CA LYS A 329 13.47 5.74 -15.27
C LYS A 329 14.17 7.04 -14.96
N SER A 330 13.39 7.98 -14.46
CA SER A 330 13.87 9.26 -13.95
C SER A 330 13.33 9.53 -12.55
N LEU A 331 14.09 10.28 -11.76
CA LEU A 331 13.66 10.83 -10.49
C LEU A 331 13.75 12.35 -10.55
N VAL A 332 12.63 13.03 -10.39
CA VAL A 332 12.60 14.49 -10.34
C VAL A 332 12.64 14.93 -8.88
N LEU A 333 13.68 15.67 -8.51
CA LEU A 333 13.81 16.34 -7.23
C LEU A 333 13.46 17.81 -7.39
N ASN A 334 12.58 18.33 -6.55
CA ASN A 334 12.31 19.75 -6.45
C ASN A 334 12.83 20.26 -5.10
N CYS A 335 14.01 20.88 -5.12
CA CYS A 335 14.65 21.46 -3.95
C CYS A 335 14.01 22.82 -3.66
N ILE A 336 13.27 22.93 -2.57
CA ILE A 336 12.66 24.19 -2.13
C ILE A 336 13.60 24.90 -1.16
N GLN A 337 13.89 26.17 -1.47
CA GLN A 337 14.65 27.01 -0.56
C GLN A 337 13.83 27.18 0.72
N HIS A 338 14.35 26.67 1.83
CA HIS A 338 13.71 26.90 3.11
C HIS A 338 13.95 28.35 3.49
N HIS A 339 13.00 29.22 3.17
CA HIS A 339 12.98 30.54 3.77
C HIS A 339 12.68 30.35 5.26
N ASP A 340 13.72 30.32 6.09
CA ASP A 340 13.64 30.40 7.55
C ASP A 340 13.06 31.75 8.05
N SER A 341 12.35 32.50 7.19
CA SER A 341 11.68 33.74 7.53
C SER A 341 10.21 33.55 7.95
N LEU A 342 9.88 32.43 8.58
CA LEU A 342 8.94 32.51 9.70
C LEU A 342 9.73 33.08 10.87
N ARG A 343 9.86 34.42 10.87
CA ARG A 343 10.09 35.15 12.12
C ARG A 343 9.06 34.60 13.11
N LEU A 344 9.51 33.89 14.14
CA LEU A 344 8.71 33.73 15.34
C LEU A 344 8.17 35.12 15.66
N PRO A 345 6.85 35.32 15.84
CA PRO A 345 6.35 36.62 16.25
C PRO A 345 7.13 37.02 17.49
N THR A 346 7.85 38.14 17.38
CA THR A 346 8.54 38.77 18.49
C THR A 346 7.53 38.92 19.61
N ALA A 347 7.75 38.17 20.71
CA ALA A 347 7.03 38.22 21.98
C ALA A 347 5.66 38.91 21.94
N VAL A 348 4.58 38.14 21.77
CA VAL A 348 3.30 38.56 22.34
C VAL A 348 3.49 38.52 23.86
N SER A 349 3.40 39.70 24.47
CA SER A 349 3.39 39.90 25.90
C SER A 349 2.41 38.92 26.56
N MET A 350 2.92 38.14 27.51
CA MET A 350 2.11 37.28 28.37
C MET A 350 1.30 38.13 29.35
N THR A 351 0.07 38.46 28.96
CA THR A 351 -1.04 38.63 29.90
C THR A 351 -2.31 38.07 29.25
N ASP A 352 -2.89 37.09 29.95
CA ASP A 352 -4.22 36.52 29.82
C ASP A 352 -4.48 35.31 28.90
N PHE A 353 -5.32 34.42 29.46
CA PHE A 353 -5.75 33.07 29.07
C PHE A 353 -4.75 31.94 29.40
N GLY A 354 -5.08 30.92 30.18
CA GLY A 354 -6.39 30.31 30.46
C GLY A 354 -6.26 28.83 30.13
N GLN A 355 -6.33 27.95 31.13
CA GLN A 355 -5.99 26.53 31.06
C GLN A 355 -6.84 25.75 30.03
N GLN A 356 -6.20 25.05 29.09
CA GLN A 356 -6.69 23.79 28.49
C GLN A 356 -5.51 22.89 28.03
N PRO A 357 -5.66 21.55 28.03
CA PRO A 357 -4.54 20.61 27.91
C PRO A 357 -4.22 20.22 26.46
N LEU A 358 -2.93 20.24 26.11
CA LEU A 358 -2.35 19.75 24.86
C LEU A 358 -2.30 18.21 24.83
N LEU A 359 -3.01 17.62 23.87
CA LEU A 359 -2.83 16.22 23.45
C LEU A 359 -2.48 16.19 21.95
N ARG A 360 -1.53 15.30 21.62
CA ARG A 360 -1.12 14.78 20.30
C ARG A 360 -0.01 15.53 19.53
N GLN A 361 1.24 15.16 19.84
CA GLN A 361 2.32 15.06 18.84
C GLN A 361 2.87 13.62 18.87
N ALA A 362 2.49 12.78 17.89
CA ALA A 362 2.89 11.38 17.84
C ALA A 362 3.40 10.80 16.49
N PRO A 363 3.47 11.50 15.33
CA PRO A 363 3.99 10.83 14.12
C PRO A 363 5.52 10.87 13.96
N ILE A 364 6.23 11.84 14.54
CA ILE A 364 7.67 12.08 14.24
C ILE A 364 8.61 11.06 14.91
N ILE A 365 8.18 10.41 15.99
CA ILE A 365 9.04 9.52 16.80
C ILE A 365 9.04 8.06 16.28
N VAL A 366 8.00 7.65 15.55
CA VAL A 366 7.87 6.27 15.04
C VAL A 366 8.79 6.03 13.84
N GLU A 367 9.02 7.04 13.03
CA GLU A 367 9.77 6.92 11.77
C GLU A 367 11.30 6.85 11.97
N SER A 368 11.82 7.60 12.95
CA SER A 368 13.23 7.55 13.36
C SER A 368 13.62 6.18 13.95
N THR A 369 12.72 5.56 14.72
CA THR A 369 12.93 4.22 15.31
C THR A 369 12.95 3.13 14.25
N LYS A 370 12.08 3.20 13.23
CA LYS A 370 12.08 2.26 12.09
C LYS A 370 13.36 2.37 11.25
N LYS A 371 13.84 3.58 10.99
CA LYS A 371 15.05 3.82 10.19
C LYS A 371 16.30 3.21 10.83
N ILE A 372 16.40 3.29 12.17
CA ILE A 372 17.52 2.72 12.93
C ILE A 372 17.42 1.19 13.01
N MET A 373 16.21 0.62 13.13
CA MET A 373 16.04 -0.83 13.03
C MET A 373 16.45 -1.37 11.66
N LEU A 374 16.09 -0.68 10.57
CA LEU A 374 16.52 -1.05 9.22
C LEU A 374 18.04 -0.96 9.05
N GLN A 375 18.69 0.09 9.59
CA GLN A 375 20.15 0.19 9.59
C GLN A 375 20.82 -0.92 10.42
N LEU A 376 20.26 -1.30 11.56
CA LEU A 376 20.80 -2.38 12.39
C LEU A 376 20.57 -3.77 11.75
N GLN A 377 19.43 -4.00 11.11
CA GLN A 377 19.17 -5.21 10.32
C GLN A 377 20.12 -5.32 9.12
N TRP A 378 20.37 -4.20 8.44
CA TRP A 378 21.33 -4.13 7.33
C TRP A 378 22.77 -4.42 7.79
N LEU A 379 23.19 -3.88 8.95
CA LEU A 379 24.48 -4.16 9.56
C LEU A 379 24.61 -5.62 10.05
N ALA A 380 23.51 -6.20 10.56
CA ALA A 380 23.46 -7.61 10.94
C ALA A 380 23.61 -8.55 9.72
N GLY A 381 23.01 -8.19 8.59
CA GLY A 381 23.20 -8.89 7.31
C GLY A 381 24.67 -8.91 6.86
N HIS A 382 25.38 -7.79 7.00
CA HIS A 382 26.83 -7.72 6.70
C HIS A 382 27.67 -8.59 7.63
N ALA A 383 27.28 -8.72 8.90
CA ALA A 383 27.97 -9.62 9.83
C ALA A 383 27.76 -11.10 9.48
N GLN A 384 26.55 -11.47 9.02
CA GLN A 384 26.25 -12.82 8.54
C GLN A 384 26.99 -13.15 7.23
N ALA A 385 27.23 -12.14 6.38
CA ALA A 385 27.99 -12.26 5.13
C ALA A 385 29.53 -12.21 5.32
N GLY A 386 30.05 -12.24 6.54
CA GLY A 386 31.50 -12.20 6.82
C GLY A 386 32.16 -10.83 6.63
N GLN A 387 31.39 -9.76 6.43
CA GLN A 387 31.87 -8.39 6.17
C GLN A 387 31.83 -7.48 7.42
N GLN A 388 32.23 -8.01 8.58
CA GLN A 388 32.16 -7.29 9.85
C GLN A 388 32.97 -5.98 9.87
N ALA A 389 34.12 -5.93 9.19
CA ALA A 389 34.98 -4.75 9.15
C ALA A 389 34.30 -3.53 8.49
N THR A 390 33.51 -3.78 7.44
CA THR A 390 32.78 -2.74 6.68
C THR A 390 31.65 -2.14 7.53
N GLY A 391 30.86 -2.99 8.19
CA GLY A 391 29.80 -2.54 9.11
C GLY A 391 30.35 -1.70 10.27
N MET A 392 31.50 -2.10 10.84
CA MET A 392 32.17 -1.36 11.91
C MET A 392 32.72 0.00 11.46
N ARG A 393 33.17 0.13 10.21
CA ARG A 393 33.67 1.40 9.66
C ARG A 393 32.53 2.41 9.44
N LEU A 394 31.35 1.94 9.04
CA LEU A 394 30.18 2.79 8.81
C LEU A 394 29.55 3.30 10.12
N LEU A 395 29.48 2.46 11.15
CA LEU A 395 29.04 2.87 12.50
C LEU A 395 29.92 3.96 13.13
N ARG A 396 31.16 4.14 12.68
CA ARG A 396 32.01 5.24 13.15
C ARG A 396 31.56 6.62 12.64
N LYS A 397 30.81 6.68 11.53
CA LYS A 397 30.39 7.93 10.85
C LYS A 397 29.04 8.47 11.30
N VAL A 398 28.24 7.71 12.05
CA VAL A 398 26.90 8.14 12.48
C VAL A 398 27.00 9.19 13.60
N SER A 399 26.19 10.26 13.49
CA SER A 399 26.12 11.37 14.44
C SER A 399 25.69 10.89 15.85
N HIS A 400 26.28 11.47 16.90
CA HIS A 400 26.09 11.03 18.30
C HIS A 400 24.68 11.32 18.85
N GLY A 401 24.02 12.38 18.38
CA GLY A 401 22.70 12.80 18.88
C GLY A 401 21.58 11.81 18.56
N ASP A 402 21.65 11.19 17.39
CA ASP A 402 20.62 10.26 16.88
C ASP A 402 20.71 8.87 17.54
N LEU A 403 21.92 8.48 17.95
CA LEU A 403 22.18 7.18 18.57
C LEU A 403 21.70 7.10 20.03
N LYS A 404 21.86 8.18 20.81
CA LYS A 404 21.53 8.18 22.26
C LYS A 404 20.03 8.05 22.53
N LYS A 405 19.19 8.80 21.80
CA LYS A 405 17.72 8.78 21.96
C LYS A 405 17.11 7.42 21.56
N SER A 406 17.76 6.74 20.63
CA SER A 406 17.26 5.50 20.03
C SER A 406 17.73 4.27 20.79
N PHE A 407 18.97 4.28 21.32
CA PHE A 407 19.50 3.20 22.16
C PHE A 407 18.73 3.05 23.48
N GLN A 408 18.24 4.14 24.07
CA GLN A 408 17.46 4.12 25.32
C GLN A 408 16.05 3.50 25.17
N LYS A 409 15.52 3.41 23.95
CA LYS A 409 14.17 2.88 23.66
C LYS A 409 14.16 1.48 23.07
N MET A 410 15.33 0.86 22.86
CA MET A 410 15.45 -0.42 22.17
C MET A 410 15.30 -1.59 23.16
N ASN A 411 14.34 -2.49 22.89
CA ASN A 411 14.22 -3.74 23.64
C ASN A 411 15.30 -4.73 23.15
N ARG A 412 16.29 -5.02 24.00
CA ARG A 412 17.45 -5.86 23.66
C ARG A 412 17.08 -7.28 23.25
N ASP A 413 15.95 -7.79 23.73
CA ASP A 413 15.52 -9.17 23.49
C ASP A 413 14.97 -9.39 22.08
N SER A 414 14.78 -8.32 21.30
CA SER A 414 14.25 -8.37 19.93
C SER A 414 15.33 -8.36 18.83
N LEU A 415 16.62 -8.29 19.18
CA LEU A 415 17.71 -8.15 18.22
C LEU A 415 18.39 -9.51 17.93
N PRO A 416 18.81 -9.77 16.67
CA PRO A 416 19.57 -10.97 16.34
C PRO A 416 20.91 -11.00 17.09
N ALA A 417 21.37 -12.18 17.51
CA ALA A 417 22.65 -12.34 18.22
C ALA A 417 23.85 -11.74 17.46
N ALA A 418 23.79 -11.69 16.13
CA ALA A 418 24.80 -11.07 15.27
C ALA A 418 24.95 -9.54 15.47
N ALA A 419 23.99 -8.87 16.12
CA ALA A 419 24.03 -7.44 16.41
C ALA A 419 24.86 -7.07 17.67
N GLU A 420 25.19 -8.07 18.51
CA GLU A 420 25.84 -7.88 19.81
C GLU A 420 27.20 -7.13 19.75
N PRO A 421 28.11 -7.39 18.79
CA PRO A 421 29.38 -6.65 18.70
C PRO A 421 29.18 -5.15 18.44
N TYR A 422 28.14 -4.80 17.66
CA TYR A 422 27.81 -3.42 17.33
C TYR A 422 27.18 -2.69 18.53
N LEU A 423 26.31 -3.37 19.28
CA LEU A 423 25.73 -2.85 20.53
C LEU A 423 26.81 -2.59 21.59
N ARG A 424 27.82 -3.46 21.69
CA ARG A 424 28.97 -3.26 22.59
C ARG A 424 29.81 -2.04 22.20
N LEU A 425 30.10 -1.85 20.92
CA LEU A 425 30.80 -0.66 20.43
C LEU A 425 30.02 0.63 20.75
N LEU A 426 28.71 0.61 20.52
CA LEU A 426 27.78 1.70 20.85
C LEU A 426 27.78 2.04 22.34
N ALA A 427 27.68 1.02 23.20
CA ALA A 427 27.74 1.20 24.64
C ALA A 427 29.10 1.76 25.11
N THR A 428 30.19 1.40 24.42
CA THR A 428 31.54 1.86 24.76
C THR A 428 31.74 3.33 24.38
N LYS A 429 31.23 3.76 23.21
CA LYS A 429 31.18 5.18 22.82
C LYS A 429 30.38 6.01 23.83
N LEU A 430 29.19 5.54 24.22
CA LEU A 430 28.34 6.23 25.20
C LEU A 430 28.96 6.31 26.61
N LYS A 431 29.74 5.30 27.02
CA LYS A 431 30.46 5.32 28.30
C LYS A 431 31.64 6.29 28.30
N LYS A 432 32.33 6.47 27.17
CA LYS A 432 33.49 7.37 27.06
C LYS A 432 33.12 8.86 27.15
N GLU A 433 31.86 9.21 26.89
CA GLU A 433 31.33 10.58 27.07
C GLU A 433 30.76 10.87 28.46
N ARG A 434 30.52 9.83 29.28
CA ARG A 434 30.03 9.99 30.65
C ARG A 434 31.16 10.30 31.65
N ARG A 435 32.41 10.13 31.24
CA ARG A 435 33.64 10.52 31.93
C ARG A 435 34.18 11.75 31.25
#